data_AF-A0A820N5Q5-F1
#
_entry.id   AF-A0A820N5Q5-F1
#
_cell.length_a   1.000
_cell.length_b   1.000
_cell.length_c   1.000
_cell.angle_alpha   90.00
_cell.angle_beta   90.00
_cell.angle_gamma   90.00
#
_symmetry.space_group_name_H-M   'P 1'
#
loop_
_entity.id
_entity.type
_entity.pdbx_description
1 polymer ?
#
loop_
_entity_poly.entity_id
_entity_poly.type
_entity_poly.pdbx_seq_one_letter_code
_entity_poly.pdbx_strand_id
1 'polypeptide(L)' 'MASLMDAQKPHCQPRTVHEYHGHIIGYAAGELIRRVDLHHRTYNQFVRDKLDREFYVVILNDEVEARVSPVTRKEIN' A
#
# COMPACT_ATOMS: atom_id res chain seq x y z
N MET A 1 -6.81 -5.66 -9.11
CA MET A 1 -5.91 -6.35 -8.16
C MET A 1 -6.68 -7.22 -7.16
N ALA A 2 -7.69 -6.68 -6.46
CA ALA A 2 -8.52 -7.43 -5.51
C ALA A 2 -9.04 -8.78 -6.05
N SER A 3 -9.66 -8.78 -7.23
CA SER A 3 -10.18 -9.97 -7.89
C SER A 3 -9.10 -10.98 -8.29
N LEU A 4 -7.89 -10.50 -8.63
CA LEU A 4 -6.75 -11.38 -8.96
C LEU A 4 -6.24 -12.12 -7.73
N MET A 5 -6.15 -11.42 -6.59
CA MET A 5 -5.75 -12.03 -5.32
C MET A 5 -6.81 -13.03 -4.82
N ASP A 6 -8.10 -12.73 -4.98
CA ASP A 6 -9.20 -13.60 -4.57
C ASP A 6 -9.21 -14.93 -5.34
N ALA A 7 -8.82 -14.90 -6.61
CA ALA A 7 -8.72 -16.10 -7.45
C ALA A 7 -7.44 -16.92 -7.20
N GLN A 8 -6.45 -16.38 -6.48
CA GLN A 8 -5.15 -17.02 -6.29
C GLN A 8 -5.21 -18.04 -5.15
N LYS A 9 -4.70 -19.26 -5.40
CA LYS A 9 -4.46 -20.24 -4.34
C LYS A 9 -3.21 -19.86 -3.53
N PRO A 10 -3.22 -19.99 -2.19
CA PRO A 10 -2.03 -19.80 -1.39
C PRO A 10 -0.88 -20.73 -1.82
N HIS A 11 0.35 -20.22 -1.87
CA HIS A 11 1.54 -21.01 -2.19
C HIS A 11 1.92 -22.00 -1.07
N CYS A 12 1.50 -21.70 0.17
CA CYS A 12 1.70 -22.51 1.35
C CYS A 12 0.43 -22.54 2.21
N GLN A 13 0.38 -23.44 3.19
CA GLN A 13 -0.73 -23.48 4.14
C GLN A 13 -0.80 -22.15 4.92
N PRO A 14 -1.98 -21.50 4.99
CA PRO A 14 -2.11 -20.28 5.77
C PRO A 14 -1.71 -20.51 7.24
N ARG A 15 -1.06 -19.51 7.83
CA ARG A 15 -0.58 -19.50 9.23
C ARG A 15 0.60 -20.41 9.55
N THR A 16 1.26 -21.01 8.55
CA THR A 16 2.47 -21.83 8.78
C THR A 16 3.76 -21.15 8.35
N VAL A 17 3.69 -20.21 7.39
CA VAL A 17 4.83 -19.45 6.86
C VAL A 17 4.48 -17.98 6.71
N HIS A 18 5.47 -17.10 6.82
CA HIS A 18 5.36 -15.67 6.55
C HIS A 18 6.34 -15.26 5.46
N GLU A 19 5.84 -14.54 4.44
CA GLU A 19 6.65 -14.01 3.35
C GLU A 19 6.35 -12.52 3.15
N TYR A 20 7.36 -11.79 2.67
CA TYR A 20 7.20 -10.37 2.38
C TYR A 20 6.44 -10.18 1.06
N HIS A 21 5.20 -9.71 1.15
CA HIS A 21 4.30 -9.50 0.03
C HIS A 21 4.45 -8.10 -0.57
N GLY A 22 5.67 -7.76 -1.03
CA GLY A 22 6.07 -6.39 -1.37
C GLY A 22 5.17 -5.65 -2.37
N HIS A 23 4.52 -6.38 -3.29
CA HIS A 23 3.62 -5.77 -4.28
C HIS A 23 2.15 -5.82 -3.91
N ILE A 24 1.73 -6.78 -3.08
CA ILE A 24 0.31 -7.09 -2.91
C ILE A 24 -0.24 -6.72 -1.53
N ILE A 25 0.64 -6.56 -0.53
CA ILE A 25 0.21 -6.29 0.85
C ILE A 25 -0.57 -4.98 0.97
N GLY A 26 -0.16 -3.94 0.23
CA GLY A 26 -0.86 -2.65 0.20
C GLY A 26 -2.26 -2.76 -0.41
N TYR A 27 -2.43 -3.55 -1.47
CA TYR A 27 -3.75 -3.77 -2.08
C TYR A 27 -4.68 -4.56 -1.15
N ALA A 28 -4.16 -5.60 -0.48
CA ALA A 28 -4.94 -6.39 0.48
C ALA A 28 -5.41 -5.53 1.66
N ALA A 29 -4.51 -4.73 2.23
CA ALA A 29 -4.85 -3.79 3.31
C ALA A 29 -5.89 -2.75 2.86
N GLY A 30 -5.72 -2.18 1.66
CA GLY A 30 -6.67 -1.21 1.10
C GLY A 30 -8.08 -1.76 0.91
N GLU A 31 -8.21 -2.98 0.38
CA GLU A 31 -9.54 -3.61 0.23
C GLU A 31 -10.17 -4.00 1.56
N LEU A 32 -9.39 -4.42 2.55
CA LEU A 32 -9.91 -4.65 3.90
C LEU A 32 -10.50 -3.36 4.46
N ILE A 33 -9.76 -2.25 4.41
CA ILE A 33 -10.27 -0.94 4.88
C ILE A 33 -11.55 -0.57 4.15
N ARG A 34 -11.59 -0.69 2.82
CA ARG A 34 -12.78 -0.30 2.04
C ARG A 34 -14.03 -1.12 2.38
N ARG A 35 -13.85 -2.38 2.81
CA ARG A 35 -14.94 -3.28 3.23
C ARG A 35 -15.42 -3.02 4.66
N VAL A 36 -14.54 -2.60 5.57
CA VAL A 36 -14.87 -2.46 7.00
C VAL A 36 -15.11 -1.02 7.44
N ASP A 37 -14.56 -0.03 6.73
CA ASP A 37 -14.78 1.37 7.03
C ASP A 37 -16.18 1.79 6.59
N LEU A 38 -17.00 2.22 7.55
CA LEU A 38 -18.38 2.67 7.32
C LEU A 38 -18.46 3.89 6.40
N HIS A 39 -17.38 4.67 6.31
CA HIS A 39 -17.28 5.81 5.41
C HIS A 39 -16.74 5.44 4.02
N HIS A 40 -16.43 4.15 3.80
CA HIS A 40 -15.87 3.61 2.56
C HIS A 40 -14.67 4.39 2.02
N ARG A 41 -13.84 4.94 2.91
CA ARG A 41 -12.66 5.70 2.52
C ARG A 41 -11.66 4.79 1.82
N THR A 42 -10.92 5.38 0.90
CA THR A 42 -9.71 4.76 0.34
C THR A 42 -8.64 4.61 1.43
N TYR A 43 -7.69 3.70 1.21
CA TYR A 43 -6.57 3.48 2.13
C TYR A 43 -5.84 4.79 2.50
N ASN A 44 -5.57 5.63 1.52
CA ASN A 44 -4.91 6.92 1.72
C ASN A 44 -5.75 7.92 2.54
N GLN A 45 -7.05 8.06 2.23
CA GLN A 45 -7.95 8.89 3.03
C GLN A 45 -7.99 8.41 4.48
N PHE A 46 -8.16 7.10 4.70
CA PHE A 46 -8.21 6.53 6.03
C PHE A 46 -6.92 6.79 6.82
N VAL A 47 -5.75 6.59 6.21
CA VAL A 47 -4.46 6.76 6.88
C VAL A 47 -4.23 8.23 7.25
N ARG A 48 -4.51 9.17 6.34
CA ARG A 48 -4.37 10.61 6.62
C ARG A 48 -5.24 11.08 7.78
N ASP A 49 -6.47 10.58 7.88
CA ASP A 49 -7.38 10.95 8.96
C ASP A 49 -6.92 10.40 10.33
N LYS A 50 -6.06 9.37 10.34
CA LYS A 50 -5.63 8.67 11.55
C LYS A 50 -4.22 9.03 12.02
N LEU A 51 -3.41 9.63 11.16
CA LEU A 51 -2.06 10.03 11.49
C LEU A 51 -2.02 11.53 11.79
N ASP A 52 -1.57 11.88 12.99
CA ASP A 52 -1.27 13.27 13.38
C ASP A 52 0.11 13.72 12.83
N ARG A 53 0.39 13.34 11.59
CA ARG A 53 1.63 13.61 10.87
C ARG A 53 1.35 13.66 9.40
N GLU A 54 2.15 14.44 8.70
CA GLU A 54 2.11 14.49 7.26
C GLU A 54 2.57 13.15 6.64
N PHE A 55 1.63 12.45 6.02
CA PHE A 55 1.85 11.12 5.45
C PHE A 55 1.02 10.94 4.18
N TYR A 56 1.64 10.49 3.10
CA TYR A 56 1.04 10.39 1.78
C TYR A 56 1.11 8.96 1.25
N VAL A 57 -0.04 8.41 0.83
CA VAL A 57 -0.12 7.15 0.07
C VAL A 57 -0.75 7.41 -1.28
N VAL A 58 -0.06 8.18 -2.11
CA VAL A 58 -0.53 8.64 -3.42
C VAL A 58 0.62 8.78 -4.39
N ILE A 59 0.27 8.95 -5.66
CA ILE A 59 1.14 9.67 -6.59
C ILE A 59 1.13 11.13 -6.14
N LEU A 60 2.31 11.66 -5.82
CA LEU A 60 2.48 13.04 -5.38
C LEU A 60 2.25 13.99 -6.57
N ASN A 61 1.72 15.18 -6.29
CA ASN A 61 1.76 16.28 -7.25
C ASN A 61 3.13 16.98 -7.18
N ASP A 62 3.44 17.81 -8.16
CA ASP A 62 4.72 18.51 -8.29
C ASP A 62 5.12 19.28 -7.01
N GLU A 63 4.14 19.84 -6.30
CA GLU A 63 4.35 20.59 -5.05
C GLU A 63 4.94 19.71 -3.93
N VAL A 64 4.45 18.47 -3.79
CA VAL A 64 4.92 17.54 -2.74
C VAL A 64 6.10 16.70 -3.25
N GLU A 65 6.18 16.44 -4.55
CA GLU A 65 7.29 15.71 -5.17
C GLU A 65 8.64 16.41 -4.92
N ALA A 66 8.68 17.75 -4.97
CA ALA A 66 9.87 18.54 -4.68
C ALA A 66 10.47 18.31 -3.27
N ARG A 67 9.71 17.69 -2.35
CA ARG A 67 10.11 17.42 -0.96
C ARG A 67 10.67 16.03 -0.76
N VAL A 68 10.61 15.16 -1.78
CA VAL A 68 11.11 13.79 -1.73
C VAL A 68 12.51 13.75 -2.37
N SER A 69 13.48 13.15 -1.68
CA SER A 69 14.79 12.93 -2.28
C SER A 69 14.66 11.97 -3.47
N PRO A 70 15.17 12.32 -4.66
CA PRO A 70 15.09 11.45 -5.82
C PRO A 70 15.87 10.16 -5.56
N VAL A 71 15.35 9.04 -6.07
CA VAL A 71 16.09 7.77 -6.08
C VAL A 71 17.24 7.90 -7.06
N THR A 72 18.45 8.12 -6.55
CA THR A 72 19.66 8.13 -7.37
C THR A 72 20.19 6.70 -7.50
N ARG A 73 20.20 6.17 -8.73
CA ARG A 73 20.86 4.89 -8.99
C ARG A 73 22.35 5.17 -9.20
N LYS A 74 23.20 4.68 -8.30
CA LYS A 74 24.64 4.67 -8.54
C LYS A 74 24.93 3.59 -9.57
N GLU A 75 25.42 3.96 -10.75
CA GLU A 75 26.00 2.99 -11.67
C GLU A 75 27.26 2.41 -11.03
N ILE A 76 27.28 1.09 -10.87
CA ILE A 76 28.45 0.37 -10.40
C ILE A 76 29.24 0.03 -11.67
N ASN A 77 30.34 0.74 -11.90
CA ASN A 77 31.33 0.43 -12.94
C ASN A 77 32.10 -0.85 -12.60
#